data_AF-A0A536PWT0-F1
#
_entry.id   AF-A0A536PWT0-F1
#
_cell.length_a   1.000
_cell.length_b   1.000
_cell.length_c   1.000
_cell.angle_alpha   90.00
_cell.angle_beta   90.00
_cell.angle_gamma   90.00
#
_symmetry.space_group_name_H-M   'P 1'
#
loop_
_entity.id
_entity.type
_entity.pdbx_description
1 polymer ?
#
loop_
_entity_poly.entity_id
_entity_poly.type
_entity_poly.pdbx_seq_one_letter_code
_entity_poly.pdbx_strand_id
1 'polypeptide(L)'
;MRRMASDPRRSNWWELEHSWWLFMIALAFGFLTWAAFGYIWVRTKAHEWGVAAVAYLALIVVSMVLLSHERGTWEVGVGTVGLIACWAGGFVHGLAWRGRALDLLSVDEDPRLRAARRRLAQRTEAADLAQANPSLAREAGIGRDADTFGGLVDVNGASAEELAQLPGFSVELGRRVVEVREKIDGFDNVDDFANILDLP
;
A
#
# COMPACT_ATOMS: atom_id res chain seq x y z
N MET A 1 1.66 14.43 16.66
CA MET A 1 1.15 13.53 15.60
C MET A 1 2.10 12.34 15.51
N ARG A 2 1.65 11.18 15.98
CA ARG A 2 2.43 9.93 15.97
C ARG A 2 2.53 9.50 14.51
N ARG A 3 3.72 9.51 13.91
CA ARG A 3 3.95 8.76 12.66
C ARG A 3 3.73 7.30 13.02
N MET A 4 2.58 6.75 12.64
CA MET A 4 2.41 5.31 12.59
C MET A 4 3.53 4.78 11.69
N ALA A 5 4.19 3.72 12.13
CA ALA A 5 5.16 2.98 11.34
C ALA A 5 4.60 2.83 9.92
N SER A 6 5.42 3.18 8.92
CA SER A 6 5.10 3.03 7.52
C SER A 6 4.54 1.63 7.28
N ASP A 7 3.27 1.57 6.90
CA ASP A 7 2.61 0.37 6.43
C ASP A 7 3.52 -0.32 5.40
N PRO A 8 3.89 -1.61 5.54
CA PRO A 8 4.82 -2.30 4.62
C PRO A 8 4.30 -2.41 3.17
N ARG A 9 3.18 -1.74 2.85
CA ARG A 9 2.33 -1.89 1.68
C ARG A 9 2.59 -0.90 0.53
N ARG A 10 3.66 -0.12 0.56
CA ARG A 10 4.02 0.76 -0.57
C ARG A 10 5.50 0.67 -0.90
N SER A 11 5.85 -0.14 -1.90
CA SER A 11 7.19 -0.08 -2.48
C SER A 11 7.38 1.30 -3.13
N ASN A 12 8.61 1.82 -3.09
CA ASN A 12 8.95 3.10 -3.75
C ASN A 12 8.52 3.09 -5.24
N TRP A 13 8.48 1.91 -5.86
CA TRP A 13 8.01 1.69 -7.23
C TRP A 13 6.50 1.92 -7.40
N TRP A 14 5.66 1.34 -6.54
CA TRP A 14 4.20 1.57 -6.57
C TRP A 14 3.86 3.05 -6.39
N GLU A 15 4.59 3.70 -5.48
CA GLU A 15 4.47 5.13 -5.22
C GLU A 15 4.81 6.00 -6.43
N LEU A 16 5.84 5.65 -7.19
CA LEU A 16 6.23 6.34 -8.41
C LEU A 16 5.18 6.12 -9.52
N GLU A 17 4.75 4.87 -9.72
CA GLU A 17 3.70 4.52 -10.70
C GLU A 17 2.41 5.29 -10.44
N HIS A 18 1.96 5.37 -9.19
CA HIS A 18 0.71 6.04 -8.82
C HIS A 18 0.85 7.56 -8.62
N SER A 19 2.07 8.10 -8.79
CA SER A 19 2.34 9.55 -8.80
C SER A 19 2.44 10.14 -10.21
N TRP A 20 2.11 9.38 -11.25
CA TRP A 20 2.16 9.83 -12.65
C TRP A 20 1.40 11.15 -12.91
N TRP A 21 0.33 11.42 -12.15
CA TRP A 21 -0.43 12.67 -12.23
C TRP A 21 0.38 13.92 -11.84
N LEU A 22 1.42 13.80 -11.00
CA LEU A 22 2.36 14.90 -10.72
C LEU A 22 3.22 15.24 -11.93
N PHE A 23 3.54 14.25 -12.77
CA PHE A 23 4.23 14.50 -14.04
C PHE A 23 3.37 15.29 -15.01
N MET A 24 2.03 15.11 -15.00
CA MET A 24 1.13 15.96 -15.80
C MET A 24 1.21 17.43 -15.37
N ILE A 25 1.31 17.70 -14.07
CA ILE A 25 1.44 19.05 -13.53
C ILE A 25 2.79 19.66 -13.91
N ALA A 26 3.87 18.87 -13.78
CA ALA A 26 5.24 19.31 -14.05
C ALA A 26 5.53 19.52 -15.55
N LEU A 27 5.14 18.58 -16.42
CA LEU A 27 5.48 18.60 -17.85
C LEU A 27 4.65 19.61 -18.65
N ALA A 28 3.39 19.83 -18.25
CA ALA A 28 2.48 20.74 -18.95
C ALA A 28 2.51 22.17 -18.41
N PHE A 29 3.57 22.59 -17.69
CA PHE A 29 3.66 23.92 -17.06
C PHE A 29 2.38 24.31 -16.29
N GLY A 30 1.74 23.36 -15.61
CA GLY A 30 0.54 23.61 -14.80
C GLY A 30 -0.78 23.70 -15.57
N PHE A 31 -0.80 23.67 -16.90
CA PHE A 31 -2.04 23.72 -17.69
C PHE A 31 -2.96 22.50 -17.47
N LEU A 32 -2.39 21.37 -17.05
CA LEU A 32 -3.12 20.14 -16.75
C LEU A 32 -3.41 19.93 -15.26
N THR A 33 -3.19 20.96 -14.43
CA THR A 33 -3.43 20.88 -12.98
C THR A 33 -4.89 20.52 -12.67
N TRP A 34 -5.84 21.13 -13.37
CA TRP A 34 -7.26 20.81 -13.21
C TRP A 34 -7.58 19.35 -13.56
N ALA A 35 -6.94 18.81 -14.61
CA ALA A 35 -7.16 17.44 -15.05
C ALA A 35 -6.57 16.43 -14.07
N ALA A 36 -5.41 16.72 -13.48
CA ALA A 36 -4.79 15.89 -12.46
C ALA A 36 -5.67 15.76 -11.20
N PHE A 37 -6.19 16.89 -10.70
CA PHE A 37 -7.13 16.87 -9.57
C PHE A 37 -8.49 16.27 -9.96
N GLY A 38 -8.95 16.49 -11.19
CA GLY A 38 -10.16 15.88 -11.74
C GLY A 38 -10.07 14.37 -11.82
N TYR A 39 -8.92 13.82 -12.22
CA TYR A 39 -8.65 12.38 -12.19
C TYR A 39 -8.82 11.81 -10.78
N ILE A 40 -8.19 12.44 -9.78
CA ILE A 40 -8.31 12.01 -8.38
C ILE A 40 -9.76 12.08 -7.93
N TRP A 41 -10.49 13.15 -8.27
CA TRP A 41 -11.91 13.28 -7.95
C TRP A 41 -12.76 12.17 -8.58
N VAL A 42 -12.57 11.86 -9.87
CA VAL A 42 -13.33 10.80 -10.56
C VAL A 42 -13.08 9.43 -9.93
N ARG A 43 -11.83 9.14 -9.56
CA ARG A 43 -11.39 7.84 -9.01
C ARG A 43 -11.76 7.66 -7.54
N THR A 44 -11.72 8.73 -6.75
CA THR A 44 -11.89 8.64 -5.28
C THR A 44 -13.24 9.17 -4.81
N LYS A 45 -13.98 9.89 -5.67
CA LYS A 45 -15.23 10.60 -5.37
C LYS A 45 -15.13 11.64 -4.23
N ALA A 46 -13.92 11.96 -3.77
CA ALA A 46 -13.71 12.97 -2.75
C ALA A 46 -13.86 14.39 -3.33
N HIS A 47 -14.86 15.13 -2.83
CA HIS A 47 -15.29 16.42 -3.37
C HIS A 47 -14.25 17.54 -3.22
N GLU A 48 -13.38 17.46 -2.21
CA GLU A 48 -12.26 18.40 -1.98
C GLU A 48 -11.40 18.57 -3.25
N TRP A 49 -11.12 17.46 -3.95
CA TRP A 49 -10.35 17.46 -5.19
C TRP A 49 -11.14 17.95 -6.40
N GLY A 50 -12.46 17.75 -6.39
CA GLY A 50 -13.36 18.30 -7.41
C GLY A 50 -13.40 19.83 -7.35
N VAL A 51 -13.48 20.39 -6.14
CA VAL A 51 -13.39 21.84 -5.92
C VAL A 51 -12.05 22.37 -6.41
N ALA A 52 -10.94 21.70 -6.07
CA ALA A 52 -9.61 22.08 -6.55
C ALA A 52 -9.52 22.04 -8.09
N ALA A 53 -10.03 20.98 -8.72
CA ALA A 53 -10.04 20.84 -10.18
C ALA A 53 -10.77 22.01 -10.86
N VAL A 54 -11.99 22.34 -10.37
CA VAL A 54 -12.78 23.46 -10.89
C VAL A 54 -12.08 24.81 -10.65
N ALA A 55 -11.49 25.01 -9.47
CA ALA A 55 -10.80 26.25 -9.13
C ALA A 55 -9.58 26.48 -10.03
N TYR A 56 -8.74 25.46 -10.26
CA TYR A 56 -7.59 25.57 -11.16
C TYR A 56 -8.02 25.75 -12.62
N LEU A 57 -9.10 25.09 -13.06
CA LEU A 57 -9.65 25.30 -14.41
C LEU A 57 -10.11 26.75 -14.58
N ALA A 58 -10.85 27.29 -13.62
CA ALA A 58 -11.31 28.67 -13.63
C ALA A 58 -10.14 29.66 -13.65
N LEU A 59 -9.10 29.43 -12.83
CA LEU A 59 -7.90 30.25 -12.81
C LEU A 59 -7.21 30.28 -14.18
N ILE A 60 -7.04 29.12 -14.82
CA ILE A 60 -6.44 29.03 -16.16
C ILE A 60 -7.29 29.79 -17.18
N VAL A 61 -8.61 29.58 -17.20
CA VAL A 61 -9.52 30.25 -18.14
C VAL A 61 -9.46 31.77 -17.96
N VAL A 62 -9.54 32.26 -16.73
CA VAL A 62 -9.46 33.70 -16.44
C VAL A 62 -8.11 34.26 -16.88
N SER A 63 -7.00 33.59 -16.56
CA SER A 63 -5.67 33.99 -17.02
C SER A 63 -5.58 34.03 -18.54
N MET A 64 -6.13 33.05 -19.26
CA MET A 64 -6.14 33.03 -20.73
C MET A 64 -6.95 34.19 -21.33
N VAL A 65 -8.11 34.51 -20.72
CA VAL A 65 -8.93 35.66 -21.14
C VAL A 65 -8.20 36.99 -20.91
N LEU A 66 -7.43 37.11 -19.82
CA LEU A 66 -6.62 38.29 -19.58
C LEU A 66 -5.44 38.41 -20.56
N LEU A 67 -4.79 37.28 -20.90
CA LEU A 67 -3.72 37.25 -21.90
C LEU A 67 -4.19 37.60 -23.31
N SER A 68 -5.46 37.36 -23.65
CA SER A 68 -6.00 37.65 -24.98
C SER A 68 -6.36 39.13 -25.19
N HIS A 69 -6.23 39.98 -24.17
CA HIS A 69 -6.50 41.41 -24.30
C HIS A 69 -5.34 42.14 -25.00
N GLU A 70 -5.53 42.51 -26.27
CA GLU A 70 -4.50 43.11 -27.14
C GLU A 70 -3.98 44.49 -26.69
N ARG A 71 -4.73 45.22 -25.85
CA ARG A 71 -4.42 46.61 -25.46
C ARG A 71 -4.04 46.78 -23.98
N GLY A 72 -4.11 45.71 -23.18
CA GLY A 72 -4.01 45.78 -21.73
C GLY A 72 -2.67 45.29 -21.20
N THR A 73 -1.72 46.18 -20.92
CA THR A 73 -0.41 45.79 -20.37
C THR A 73 -0.50 45.24 -18.94
N TRP A 74 -1.43 45.76 -18.14
CA TRP A 74 -1.69 45.29 -16.78
C TRP A 74 -2.42 43.94 -16.77
N GLU A 75 -3.43 43.78 -17.63
CA GLU A 75 -4.23 42.57 -17.79
C GLU A 75 -3.34 41.38 -18.19
N VAL A 76 -2.46 41.58 -19.18
CA VAL A 76 -1.45 40.58 -19.57
C VAL A 76 -0.53 40.23 -18.39
N GLY A 77 -0.11 41.21 -17.60
CA GLY A 77 0.70 40.99 -16.39
C GLY A 77 -0.02 40.14 -15.34
N VAL A 78 -1.27 40.49 -15.01
CA VAL A 78 -2.09 39.75 -14.03
C VAL A 78 -2.35 38.32 -14.52
N GLY A 79 -2.72 38.15 -15.79
CA GLY A 79 -2.95 36.82 -16.35
C GLY A 79 -1.68 35.96 -16.31
N THR A 80 -0.51 36.54 -16.61
CA THR A 80 0.79 35.85 -16.57
C THR A 80 1.15 35.41 -15.16
N VAL A 81 1.00 36.30 -14.16
CA VAL A 81 1.17 35.97 -12.75
C VAL A 81 0.20 34.86 -12.32
N GLY A 82 -1.05 34.90 -12.80
CA GLY A 82 -2.04 33.86 -12.55
C GLY A 82 -1.63 32.49 -13.06
N LEU A 83 -1.01 32.39 -14.25
CA LEU A 83 -0.51 31.12 -14.79
C LEU A 83 0.69 30.59 -13.98
N ILE A 84 1.62 31.48 -13.60
CA ILE A 84 2.76 31.10 -12.75
C ILE A 84 2.27 30.61 -11.39
N ALA A 85 1.30 31.31 -10.79
CA ALA A 85 0.67 30.93 -9.53
C ALA A 85 -0.10 29.60 -9.66
N CYS A 86 -0.77 29.36 -10.79
CA CYS A 86 -1.41 28.09 -11.09
C CYS A 86 -0.40 26.94 -11.13
N TRP A 87 0.73 27.12 -11.81
CA TRP A 87 1.78 26.11 -11.90
C TRP A 87 2.45 25.83 -10.54
N ALA A 88 2.99 26.87 -9.90
CA ALA A 88 3.68 26.72 -8.63
C ALA A 88 2.73 26.25 -7.51
N GLY A 89 1.54 26.85 -7.45
CA GLY A 89 0.51 26.48 -6.48
C GLY A 89 -0.02 25.08 -6.71
N GLY A 90 -0.31 24.70 -7.96
CA GLY A 90 -0.75 23.35 -8.32
C GLY A 90 0.27 22.27 -7.97
N PHE A 91 1.55 22.54 -8.23
CA PHE A 91 2.64 21.63 -7.89
C PHE A 91 2.82 21.48 -6.37
N VAL A 92 2.85 22.59 -5.63
CA VAL A 92 2.94 22.58 -4.16
C VAL A 92 1.73 21.87 -3.53
N HIS A 93 0.52 22.16 -4.02
CA HIS A 93 -0.70 21.52 -3.54
C HIS A 93 -0.68 20.01 -3.82
N GLY A 94 -0.27 19.61 -5.03
CA GLY A 94 -0.10 18.21 -5.40
C GLY A 94 0.89 17.48 -4.47
N LEU A 95 2.05 18.07 -4.19
CA LEU A 95 3.03 17.49 -3.27
C LEU A 95 2.51 17.41 -1.83
N ALA A 96 1.89 18.49 -1.33
CA ALA A 96 1.37 18.56 0.03
C ALA A 96 0.28 17.50 0.29
N TRP A 97 -0.50 17.17 -0.73
CA TRP A 97 -1.63 16.24 -0.62
C TRP A 97 -1.37 14.85 -1.23
N ARG A 98 -0.15 14.59 -1.72
CA ARG A 98 0.23 13.33 -2.36
C ARG A 98 -0.09 12.10 -1.50
N GLY A 99 0.20 12.15 -0.20
CA GLY A 99 -0.06 11.04 0.72
C GLY A 99 -1.54 10.67 0.77
N ARG A 100 -2.41 11.68 0.94
CA ARG A 100 -3.88 11.50 0.97
C ARG A 100 -4.42 11.00 -0.37
N ALA A 101 -3.90 11.48 -1.49
CA ALA A 101 -4.27 10.98 -2.82
C ALA A 101 -3.94 9.48 -2.96
N LEU A 102 -2.72 9.09 -2.60
CA LEU A 102 -2.29 7.68 -2.66
C LEU A 102 -3.09 6.80 -1.71
N ASP A 103 -3.45 7.29 -0.52
CA ASP A 103 -4.33 6.59 0.41
C ASP A 103 -5.70 6.30 -0.21
N LEU A 104 -6.33 7.32 -0.78
CA LEU A 104 -7.63 7.17 -1.43
C LEU A 104 -7.56 6.27 -2.68
N LEU A 105 -6.50 6.38 -3.49
CA LEU A 105 -6.30 5.53 -4.66
C LEU A 105 -6.04 4.07 -4.26
N SER A 106 -5.44 3.81 -3.09
CA SER A 106 -5.26 2.45 -2.58
C SER A 106 -6.56 1.79 -2.11
N VAL A 107 -7.63 2.56 -1.88
CA VAL A 107 -8.94 2.01 -1.48
C VAL A 107 -9.66 1.34 -2.67
N ASP A 108 -9.35 1.74 -3.90
CA ASP A 108 -9.95 1.18 -5.12
C ASP A 108 -9.43 -0.23 -5.46
N GLU A 109 -8.50 -0.77 -4.68
CA GLU A 109 -8.11 -2.18 -4.77
C GLU A 109 -9.24 -3.09 -4.24
N ASP A 110 -9.56 -4.17 -4.97
CA ASP A 110 -10.58 -5.16 -4.59
C ASP A 110 -10.39 -5.55 -3.10
N PRO A 111 -11.44 -5.46 -2.26
CA PRO A 111 -11.37 -5.84 -0.85
C PRO A 111 -10.72 -7.22 -0.61
N ARG A 112 -10.93 -8.17 -1.53
CA ARG A 112 -10.35 -9.53 -1.46
C ARG A 112 -8.84 -9.50 -1.65
N LEU A 113 -8.35 -8.75 -2.63
CA LEU A 113 -6.91 -8.59 -2.90
C LEU A 113 -6.22 -7.86 -1.75
N ARG A 114 -6.85 -6.80 -1.20
CA ARG A 114 -6.35 -6.10 -0.02
C ARG A 114 -6.23 -7.03 1.19
N ALA A 115 -7.24 -7.85 1.45
CA ALA A 115 -7.22 -8.82 2.54
C ALA A 115 -6.15 -9.91 2.32
N ALA A 116 -5.96 -10.38 1.09
CA ALA A 116 -4.93 -11.36 0.75
C ALA A 116 -3.51 -10.78 0.92
N ARG A 117 -3.25 -9.57 0.42
CA ARG A 117 -1.97 -8.88 0.59
C ARG A 117 -1.63 -8.60 2.05
N ARG A 118 -2.63 -8.20 2.85
CA ARG A 118 -2.46 -8.01 4.31
C ARG A 118 -2.05 -9.31 5.01
N ARG A 119 -2.72 -10.42 4.69
CA ARG A 119 -2.37 -11.74 5.22
C ARG A 119 -0.95 -12.15 4.81
N LEU A 120 -0.57 -11.94 3.54
CA LEU A 120 0.77 -12.23 3.06
C LEU A 120 1.83 -11.38 3.78
N ALA A 121 1.61 -10.06 3.93
CA ALA A 121 2.54 -9.18 4.63
C ALA A 121 2.72 -9.56 6.10
N GLN A 122 1.62 -9.86 6.81
CA GLN A 122 1.68 -10.36 8.19
C GLN A 122 2.44 -11.68 8.28
N ARG A 123 2.23 -12.59 7.32
CA ARG A 123 2.94 -13.86 7.25
C ARG A 123 4.44 -13.66 7.02
N THR A 124 4.84 -12.78 6.11
CA THR A 124 6.25 -12.49 5.84
C THR A 124 6.92 -11.87 7.07
N GLU A 125 6.33 -10.83 7.66
CA GLU A 125 6.89 -10.17 8.85
C GLU A 125 7.02 -11.12 10.04
N ALA A 126 6.02 -11.96 10.27
CA ALA A 126 6.06 -12.94 11.34
C ALA A 126 7.06 -14.07 11.05
N ALA A 127 7.22 -14.50 9.79
CA ALA A 127 8.24 -15.47 9.40
C ALA A 127 9.66 -14.88 9.57
N ASP A 128 9.88 -13.64 9.16
CA ASP A 128 11.15 -12.93 9.32
C ASP A 128 11.48 -12.78 10.83
N LEU A 129 10.50 -12.43 11.66
CA LEU A 129 10.68 -12.34 13.10
C LEU A 129 10.96 -13.70 13.74
N ALA A 130 10.26 -14.75 13.30
CA ALA A 130 10.49 -16.12 13.78
C ALA A 130 11.90 -16.61 13.43
N GLN A 131 12.42 -16.26 12.25
CA GLN A 131 13.78 -16.59 11.84
C GLN A 131 14.84 -15.76 12.59
N ALA A 132 14.61 -14.45 12.73
CA ALA A 132 15.58 -13.54 13.35
C ALA A 132 15.63 -13.68 14.88
N ASN A 133 14.48 -13.90 15.53
CA ASN A 133 14.36 -14.02 16.97
C ASN A 133 13.23 -14.99 17.40
N PRO A 134 13.53 -16.31 17.44
CA PRO A 134 12.53 -17.34 17.75
C PRO A 134 11.90 -17.23 19.15
N SER A 135 12.59 -16.66 20.14
CA SER A 135 12.04 -16.51 21.50
C SER A 135 11.01 -15.39 21.54
N LEU A 136 11.31 -14.24 20.92
CA LEU A 136 10.38 -13.13 20.79
C LEU A 136 9.15 -13.50 19.95
N ALA A 137 9.33 -14.28 18.88
CA ALA A 137 8.22 -14.75 18.06
C ALA A 137 7.24 -15.63 18.86
N ARG A 138 7.76 -16.53 19.72
CA ARG A 138 6.95 -17.36 20.62
C ARG A 138 6.24 -16.54 21.70
N GLU A 139 6.91 -15.52 22.26
CA GLU A 139 6.29 -14.60 23.22
C GLU A 139 5.15 -13.81 22.56
N ALA A 140 5.34 -13.36 21.32
CA ALA A 140 4.32 -12.70 20.50
C ALA A 140 3.18 -13.63 20.08
N GLY A 141 3.29 -14.94 20.30
CA GLY A 141 2.29 -15.94 19.95
C GLY A 141 2.25 -16.32 18.46
N ILE A 142 3.32 -16.03 17.70
CA ILE A 142 3.44 -16.44 16.30
C ILE A 142 3.42 -17.97 16.24
N GLY A 143 2.54 -18.53 15.39
CA GLY A 143 2.43 -19.98 15.20
C GLY A 143 1.49 -20.72 16.17
N ARG A 144 0.94 -20.05 17.20
CA ARG A 144 0.01 -20.69 18.16
C ARG A 144 -1.40 -20.90 17.63
N ASP A 145 -1.85 -20.02 16.73
CA ASP A 145 -3.19 -20.04 16.17
C ASP A 145 -3.10 -19.77 14.67
N ALA A 146 -3.66 -20.67 13.85
CA ALA A 146 -3.68 -20.59 12.41
C ALA A 146 -4.44 -19.36 11.87
N ASP A 147 -5.25 -18.69 12.69
CA ASP A 147 -5.94 -17.45 12.30
C ASP A 147 -5.10 -16.18 12.52
N THR A 148 -3.95 -16.31 13.19
CA THR A 148 -3.06 -15.18 13.53
C THR A 148 -1.84 -15.08 12.62
N PHE A 149 -1.25 -13.89 12.53
CA PHE A 149 0.02 -13.65 11.82
C PHE A 149 0.07 -14.20 10.38
N GLY A 150 -1.03 -14.08 9.64
CA GLY A 150 -1.10 -14.53 8.24
C GLY A 150 -1.12 -16.05 8.05
N GLY A 151 -1.43 -16.81 9.10
CA GLY A 151 -1.63 -18.26 9.06
C GLY A 151 -0.35 -19.08 9.20
N LEU A 152 0.62 -18.57 9.95
CA LEU A 152 1.77 -19.36 10.39
C LEU A 152 1.34 -20.32 11.50
N VAL A 153 1.87 -21.54 11.46
CA VAL A 153 1.63 -22.58 12.46
C VAL A 153 2.98 -23.12 12.93
N ASP A 154 3.15 -23.22 14.25
CA ASP A 154 4.32 -23.83 14.88
C ASP A 154 4.18 -25.36 14.86
N VAL A 155 4.97 -26.02 14.03
CA VAL A 155 4.94 -27.49 13.87
C VAL A 155 5.40 -28.23 15.12
N ASN A 156 6.18 -27.60 16.00
CA ASN A 156 6.64 -28.21 17.25
C ASN A 156 5.62 -28.05 18.38
N GLY A 157 4.70 -27.08 18.27
CA GLY A 157 3.68 -26.80 19.28
C GLY A 157 2.26 -27.25 18.93
N ALA A 158 1.88 -27.29 17.64
CA ALA A 158 0.51 -27.51 17.21
C ALA A 158 0.01 -28.95 17.45
N SER A 159 -1.28 -29.13 17.69
CA SER A 159 -1.95 -30.43 17.74
C SER A 159 -2.06 -31.07 16.35
N ALA A 160 -2.35 -32.37 16.30
CA ALA A 160 -2.59 -33.06 15.03
C ALA A 160 -3.79 -32.48 14.27
N GLU A 161 -4.83 -32.06 15.00
CA GLU A 161 -6.03 -31.44 14.45
C GLU A 161 -5.76 -30.05 13.87
N GLU A 162 -4.91 -29.24 14.51
CA GLU A 162 -4.49 -27.93 13.99
C GLU A 162 -3.61 -28.08 12.75
N LEU A 163 -2.67 -29.03 12.78
CA LEU A 163 -1.82 -29.33 11.62
C LEU A 163 -2.65 -29.81 10.42
N ALA A 164 -3.73 -30.57 10.66
CA ALA A 164 -4.63 -31.04 9.60
C ALA A 164 -5.43 -29.91 8.93
N GLN A 165 -5.47 -28.70 9.49
CA GLN A 165 -6.09 -27.54 8.85
C GLN A 165 -5.17 -26.88 7.82
N LEU A 166 -3.88 -27.24 7.81
CA LEU A 166 -2.94 -26.71 6.84
C LEU A 166 -3.27 -27.22 5.42
N PRO A 167 -3.16 -26.36 4.38
CA PRO A 167 -3.37 -26.78 3.00
C PRO A 167 -2.45 -27.95 2.65
N GLY A 168 -3.03 -29.07 2.21
CA GLY A 168 -2.29 -30.28 1.84
C GLY A 168 -1.96 -31.22 3.00
N PHE A 169 -2.35 -30.89 4.24
CA PHE A 169 -2.19 -31.77 5.39
C PHE A 169 -3.45 -32.59 5.65
N SER A 170 -3.26 -33.88 5.92
CA SER A 170 -4.32 -34.75 6.45
C SER A 170 -4.17 -34.93 7.95
N VAL A 171 -5.21 -35.45 8.60
CA VAL A 171 -5.17 -35.81 10.02
C VAL A 171 -4.11 -36.89 10.28
N GLU A 172 -3.94 -37.83 9.36
CA GLU A 172 -2.89 -38.86 9.42
C GLU A 172 -1.49 -38.24 9.36
N LEU A 173 -1.28 -37.26 8.47
CA LEU A 173 -0.01 -36.54 8.39
C LEU A 173 0.25 -35.72 9.67
N GLY A 174 -0.77 -35.03 10.20
CA GLY A 174 -0.68 -34.31 11.47
C GLY A 174 -0.29 -35.22 12.63
N ARG A 175 -0.90 -36.42 12.74
CA ARG A 175 -0.50 -37.41 13.76
C ARG A 175 0.94 -37.87 13.59
N ARG A 176 1.37 -38.13 12.35
CA ARG A 176 2.75 -38.52 12.05
C ARG A 176 3.74 -37.43 12.46
N VAL A 177 3.40 -36.15 12.23
CA VAL A 177 4.22 -35.01 12.67
C VAL A 177 4.40 -35.02 14.19
N VAL A 178 3.30 -35.19 14.95
CA VAL A 178 3.34 -35.26 16.42
C VAL A 178 4.17 -36.46 16.90
N GLU A 179 3.97 -37.63 16.30
CA GLU A 179 4.72 -38.84 16.67
C GLU A 179 6.22 -38.69 16.39
N VAL A 180 6.58 -38.08 15.25
CA VAL A 180 7.98 -37.87 14.87
C VAL A 180 8.63 -36.85 15.80
N ARG A 181 8.03 -35.68 16.02
CA ARG A 181 8.63 -34.64 16.86
C ARG A 181 8.85 -35.10 18.29
N GLU A 182 8.00 -35.96 18.84
CA GLU A 182 8.18 -36.54 20.17
C GLU A 182 9.38 -37.49 20.25
N LYS A 183 9.74 -38.15 19.15
CA LYS A 183 10.90 -39.06 19.07
C LYS A 183 12.24 -38.32 18.90
N ILE A 184 12.22 -37.17 18.24
CA ILE A 184 13.43 -36.40 17.90
C ILE A 184 13.58 -35.10 18.71
N ASP A 185 12.69 -34.86 19.68
CA ASP A 185 12.62 -33.63 20.49
C ASP A 185 12.36 -32.34 19.69
N GLY A 186 11.56 -32.45 18.63
CA GLY A 186 11.21 -31.34 17.74
C GLY A 186 12.04 -31.28 16.46
N PHE A 187 11.55 -30.49 15.51
CA PHE A 187 12.27 -30.17 14.26
C PHE A 187 13.09 -28.90 14.43
N ASP A 188 14.33 -28.92 13.96
CA ASP A 188 15.25 -27.77 14.06
C ASP A 188 14.94 -26.68 13.02
N ASN A 189 14.49 -27.08 11.82
CA ASN A 189 14.16 -26.18 10.72
C ASN A 189 13.18 -26.82 9.74
N VAL A 190 12.70 -26.03 8.77
CA VAL A 190 11.70 -26.46 7.80
C VAL A 190 12.24 -27.52 6.83
N ASP A 191 13.52 -27.47 6.47
CA ASP A 191 14.12 -28.46 5.56
C ASP A 191 14.20 -29.83 6.25
N ASP A 192 14.59 -29.87 7.52
CA ASP A 192 14.60 -31.08 8.34
C ASP A 192 13.19 -31.67 8.50
N PHE A 193 12.20 -30.82 8.77
CA PHE A 193 10.79 -31.20 8.80
C PHE A 193 10.33 -31.84 7.48
N ALA A 194 10.63 -31.23 6.33
CA ALA A 194 10.25 -31.75 5.02
C ALA A 194 10.94 -33.08 4.70
N ASN A 195 12.23 -33.19 5.00
CA ASN A 195 13.03 -34.40 4.76
C ASN A 195 12.56 -35.58 5.62
N ILE A 196 12.35 -35.36 6.93
CA ILE A 196 11.95 -36.45 7.85
C ILE A 196 10.53 -36.93 7.54
N LEU A 197 9.64 -36.02 7.12
CA LEU A 197 8.27 -36.36 6.75
C LEU A 197 8.10 -36.75 5.28
N ASP A 198 9.18 -36.80 4.49
CA ASP A 198 9.13 -37.17 3.07
C ASP A 198 8.05 -36.35 2.33
N LEU A 199 8.03 -35.03 2.59
CA LEU A 199 7.10 -34.10 1.95
C LEU A 199 7.61 -33.72 0.55
N PRO A 200 6.71 -33.54 -0.43
CA PRO A 200 7.07 -33.22 -1.82
C PRO A 200 7.64 -31.81 -2.00
#